data_AF-A0A3D0P7X6-F1
#
_entry.id   AF-A0A3D0P7X6-F1
#
_cell.length_a   1.000
_cell.length_b   1.000
_cell.length_c   1.000
_cell.angle_alpha   90.00
_cell.angle_beta   90.00
_cell.angle_gamma   90.00
#
_symmetry.space_group_name_H-M   'P 1'
#
loop_
_entity.id
_entity.type
_entity.pdbx_description
1 polymer ?
#
loop_
_entity_poly.entity_id
_entity_poly.type
_entity_poly.pdbx_seq_one_letter_code
_entity_poly.pdbx_strand_id
1 'polypeptide(L)'
;KGPQINDPIRNLAQVEALRPLVPAETMPFVGEVLGRLRSSVGNNATVLGFVGAPWTLAAYVVEGKSSKNYAVIKAMAFREPEMLHKLLNHFAESIATYLRYQIDSGAQVVQMFDSWAGELSPADYDTFAAPYQRKVVELVKQTHPDTPMILYISGSAGVLERMGRTGVDFISLDWTVDMADGCARLP
;
A
#
# COMPACT_ATOMS: atom_id res chain seq x y z
N LYS A 1 19.92 -0.01 -10.02
CA LYS A 1 19.62 -1.41 -9.65
C LYS A 1 18.41 -1.35 -8.72
N GLY A 2 17.32 -2.05 -9.03
CA GLY A 2 16.13 -2.09 -8.16
C GLY A 2 16.32 -3.04 -6.96
N PRO A 3 15.35 -3.12 -6.04
CA PRO A 3 15.40 -4.07 -4.93
C PRO A 3 15.51 -5.51 -5.46
N GLN A 4 16.31 -6.33 -4.78
CA GLN A 4 16.46 -7.76 -5.03
C GLN A 4 16.09 -8.52 -3.76
N ILE A 5 15.14 -9.45 -3.89
CA ILE A 5 14.69 -10.31 -2.80
C ILE A 5 15.40 -11.65 -2.96
N ASN A 6 16.19 -12.03 -1.95
CA ASN A 6 17.02 -13.22 -2.00
C ASN A 6 16.20 -14.52 -2.07
N ASP A 7 15.10 -14.59 -1.32
CA ASP A 7 14.18 -15.73 -1.30
C ASP A 7 12.77 -15.27 -1.70
N PRO A 8 12.46 -15.21 -3.01
CA PRO A 8 11.13 -14.82 -3.47
C PRO A 8 10.05 -15.83 -3.05
N ILE A 9 8.84 -15.34 -2.83
CA ILE A 9 7.68 -16.18 -2.49
C ILE A 9 7.26 -17.01 -3.71
N ARG A 10 7.26 -18.34 -3.56
CA ARG A 10 7.00 -19.33 -4.61
C ARG A 10 6.02 -20.42 -4.18
N ASN A 11 5.78 -20.59 -2.89
CA ASN A 11 4.86 -21.60 -2.38
C ASN A 11 4.18 -21.15 -1.08
N LEU A 12 3.12 -21.87 -0.71
CA LEU A 12 2.30 -21.57 0.46
C LEU A 12 3.08 -21.64 1.78
N ALA A 13 4.01 -22.57 1.92
CA ALA A 13 4.80 -22.71 3.15
C ALA A 13 5.64 -21.47 3.44
N GLN A 14 6.17 -20.79 2.41
CA GLN A 14 6.86 -19.51 2.58
C GLN A 14 5.92 -18.40 3.08
N VAL A 15 4.66 -18.37 2.59
CA VAL A 15 3.65 -17.40 3.05
C VAL A 15 3.27 -17.67 4.50
N GLU A 16 3.10 -18.93 4.88
CA GLU A 16 2.74 -19.33 6.25
C GLU A 16 3.89 -19.14 7.25
N ALA A 17 5.14 -19.08 6.77
CA ALA A 17 6.31 -18.75 7.58
C ALA A 17 6.51 -17.24 7.80
N LEU A 18 5.70 -16.37 7.17
CA LEU A 18 5.79 -14.92 7.37
C LEU A 18 5.43 -14.54 8.81
N ARG A 19 6.21 -13.61 9.37
CA ARG A 19 6.07 -13.18 10.76
C ARG A 19 5.30 -11.88 10.84
N PRO A 20 4.44 -11.69 11.84
CA PRO A 20 3.84 -10.40 12.13
C PRO A 20 4.92 -9.31 12.27
N LEU A 21 4.64 -8.12 11.74
CA LEU A 21 5.56 -7.00 11.83
C LEU A 21 5.49 -6.33 13.21
N VAL A 22 6.66 -6.13 13.84
CA VAL A 22 6.83 -5.30 15.04
C VAL A 22 7.75 -4.12 14.68
N PRO A 23 7.19 -2.96 14.28
CA PRO A 23 7.99 -1.85 13.75
C PRO A 23 9.01 -1.28 14.74
N ALA A 24 8.64 -1.18 16.02
CA ALA A 24 9.52 -0.64 17.05
C ALA A 24 10.79 -1.49 17.26
N GLU A 25 10.73 -2.79 16.99
CA GLU A 25 11.90 -3.69 17.08
C GLU A 25 12.70 -3.73 15.79
N THR A 26 12.02 -3.77 14.64
CA THR A 26 12.65 -4.02 13.34
C THR A 26 13.11 -2.75 12.63
N MET A 27 12.42 -1.63 12.87
CA MET A 27 12.65 -0.35 12.21
C MET A 27 12.51 0.87 13.16
N PRO A 28 13.11 0.86 14.36
CA PRO A 28 12.98 1.97 15.33
C PRO A 28 13.43 3.32 14.76
N PHE A 29 14.40 3.29 13.85
CA PHE A 29 14.92 4.48 13.18
C PHE A 29 13.84 5.27 12.41
N VAL A 30 12.77 4.61 11.95
CA VAL A 30 11.67 5.28 11.24
C VAL A 30 10.90 6.19 12.18
N GLY A 31 10.58 5.70 13.38
CA GLY A 31 9.89 6.51 14.38
C GLY A 31 10.75 7.67 14.87
N GLU A 32 12.05 7.45 15.08
CA GLU A 32 12.98 8.52 15.44
C GLU A 32 13.04 9.62 14.39
N VAL A 33 13.10 9.26 13.11
CA VAL A 33 13.14 10.21 11.99
C VAL A 33 11.83 11.01 11.93
N LEU A 34 10.68 10.34 12.04
CA LEU A 34 9.38 11.02 12.03
C LEU A 34 9.22 12.00 13.20
N GLY A 35 9.66 11.63 14.40
CA GLY A 35 9.62 12.52 15.57
C GLY A 35 10.50 13.75 15.40
N ARG A 36 11.70 13.58 14.82
CA ARG A 36 12.61 14.69 14.50
C ARG A 36 12.02 15.59 13.41
N LEU A 37 11.46 15.02 12.35
CA LEU A 37 10.80 15.78 11.29
C LEU A 37 9.63 16.59 11.85
N ARG A 38 8.77 15.97 12.66
CA ARG A 38 7.64 16.62 13.33
C ARG A 38 8.08 17.81 14.16
N SER A 39 9.15 17.64 14.95
CA SER A 39 9.72 18.73 15.75
C SER A 39 10.32 19.84 14.88
N SER A 40 11.00 19.48 13.79
CA SER A 40 11.68 20.43 12.91
C SER A 40 10.73 21.29 12.09
N VAL A 41 9.60 20.73 11.62
CA VAL A 41 8.63 21.49 10.80
C VAL A 41 7.63 22.26 11.65
N GLY A 42 7.41 21.85 12.91
CA GLY A 42 6.43 22.44 13.80
C GLY A 42 5.04 22.46 13.17
N ASN A 43 4.42 23.64 13.11
CA ASN A 43 3.13 23.86 12.45
C ASN A 43 3.26 24.51 11.06
N ASN A 44 4.48 24.63 10.52
CA ASN A 44 4.70 25.27 9.22
C ASN A 44 4.45 24.31 8.04
N ALA A 45 4.47 23.00 8.29
CA ALA A 45 4.19 21.98 7.29
C ALA A 45 3.63 20.71 7.94
N THR A 46 3.02 19.85 7.11
CA THR A 46 2.50 18.55 7.52
C THR A 46 3.55 17.48 7.27
N VAL A 47 3.81 16.63 8.27
CA VAL A 47 4.66 15.44 8.09
C VAL A 47 3.81 14.29 7.55
N LEU A 48 4.20 13.75 6.40
CA LEU A 48 3.54 12.61 5.78
C LEU A 48 4.29 11.32 6.11
N GLY A 49 3.56 10.34 6.65
CA GLY A 49 3.96 8.95 6.67
C GLY A 49 3.74 8.29 5.31
N PHE A 50 4.42 7.19 5.06
CA PHE A 50 4.42 6.54 3.74
C PHE A 50 4.58 5.02 3.84
N VAL A 51 3.83 4.30 3.01
CA VAL A 51 3.93 2.85 2.82
C VAL A 51 3.67 2.44 1.38
N GLY A 52 4.25 1.30 0.98
CA GLY A 52 3.79 0.57 -0.20
C GLY A 52 2.49 -0.17 0.09
N ALA A 53 1.60 -0.24 -0.89
CA ALA A 53 0.33 -0.95 -0.78
C ALA A 53 0.51 -2.49 -0.85
N PRO A 54 -0.49 -3.28 -0.39
CA PRO A 54 -0.41 -4.74 -0.34
C PRO A 54 -0.06 -5.39 -1.69
N TRP A 55 -0.72 -4.99 -2.77
CA TRP A 55 -0.47 -5.52 -4.11
C TRP A 55 0.96 -5.23 -4.57
N THR A 56 1.40 -3.98 -4.46
CA THR A 56 2.75 -3.57 -4.83
C THR A 56 3.84 -4.31 -4.05
N LEU A 57 3.69 -4.48 -2.73
CA LEU A 57 4.67 -5.24 -1.94
C LEU A 57 4.66 -6.73 -2.28
N ALA A 58 3.48 -7.33 -2.47
CA ALA A 58 3.35 -8.70 -2.95
C ALA A 58 4.06 -8.89 -4.29
N ALA A 59 3.90 -7.95 -5.23
CA ALA A 59 4.57 -7.98 -6.52
C ALA A 59 6.09 -8.01 -6.37
N TYR A 60 6.68 -7.23 -5.47
CA TYR A 60 8.14 -7.27 -5.25
C TYR A 60 8.62 -8.61 -4.70
N VAL A 61 7.95 -9.16 -3.67
CA VAL A 61 8.39 -10.40 -3.03
C VAL A 61 8.11 -11.64 -3.89
N VAL A 62 7.09 -11.59 -4.74
CA VAL A 62 6.82 -12.66 -5.72
C VAL A 62 7.72 -12.50 -6.95
N GLU A 63 7.89 -11.33 -7.54
CA GLU A 63 8.80 -11.20 -8.69
C GLU A 63 10.28 -11.45 -8.29
N GLY A 64 10.63 -11.13 -7.04
CA GLY A 64 11.98 -11.24 -6.52
C GLY A 64 12.91 -10.09 -6.91
N LYS A 65 12.43 -9.22 -7.79
CA LYS A 65 13.14 -8.05 -8.33
C LYS A 65 12.14 -7.11 -9.01
N SER A 66 12.60 -5.93 -9.42
CA SER A 66 11.84 -5.10 -10.36
C SER A 66 11.53 -5.89 -11.65
N SER A 67 10.26 -5.89 -12.05
CA SER A 67 9.76 -6.52 -13.27
C SER A 67 9.23 -5.46 -14.21
N LYS A 68 9.03 -5.78 -15.50
CA LYS A 68 8.37 -4.86 -16.44
C LYS A 68 6.89 -5.20 -16.61
N ASN A 69 6.55 -6.47 -16.51
CA ASN A 69 5.23 -7.00 -16.84
C ASN A 69 4.56 -7.73 -15.67
N TYR A 70 5.30 -8.00 -14.58
CA TYR A 70 4.76 -8.64 -13.37
C TYR A 70 4.11 -10.00 -13.66
N ALA A 71 4.68 -10.72 -14.62
CA ALA A 71 4.07 -11.94 -15.13
C ALA A 71 4.02 -13.06 -14.08
N VAL A 72 4.92 -13.08 -13.10
CA VAL A 72 4.98 -14.14 -12.08
C VAL A 72 3.84 -13.98 -11.08
N ILE A 73 3.66 -12.77 -10.55
CA ILE A 73 2.53 -12.52 -9.62
C ILE A 73 1.19 -12.61 -10.35
N LYS A 74 1.08 -12.13 -11.59
CA LYS A 74 -0.14 -12.30 -12.40
C LYS A 74 -0.44 -13.78 -12.66
N ALA A 75 0.57 -14.59 -12.96
CA ALA A 75 0.38 -16.04 -13.09
C ALA A 75 -0.05 -16.69 -11.77
N MET A 76 0.50 -16.26 -10.63
CA MET A 76 0.06 -16.72 -9.30
C MET A 76 -1.39 -16.35 -9.03
N ALA A 77 -1.82 -15.13 -9.39
CA ALA A 77 -3.21 -14.69 -9.23
C ALA A 77 -4.21 -15.61 -9.95
N PHE A 78 -3.85 -16.13 -11.11
CA PHE A 78 -4.72 -17.03 -11.88
C PHE A 78 -4.58 -18.51 -11.53
N ARG A 79 -3.42 -18.95 -11.04
CA ARG A 79 -3.14 -20.37 -10.77
C ARG A 79 -3.32 -20.76 -9.31
N GLU A 80 -2.99 -19.85 -8.40
CA GLU A 80 -2.92 -20.07 -6.96
C GLU A 80 -3.55 -18.87 -6.19
N PRO A 81 -4.80 -18.47 -6.49
CA PRO A 81 -5.41 -17.26 -5.94
C PRO A 81 -5.49 -17.28 -4.41
N GLU A 82 -5.77 -18.44 -3.79
CA GLU A 82 -5.85 -18.56 -2.34
C GLU A 82 -4.52 -18.23 -1.65
N MET A 83 -3.39 -18.68 -2.22
CA MET A 83 -2.07 -18.38 -1.70
C MET A 83 -1.78 -16.87 -1.81
N LEU A 84 -2.14 -16.26 -2.94
CA LEU A 84 -1.95 -14.83 -3.14
C LEU A 84 -2.83 -14.02 -2.19
N HIS A 85 -4.09 -14.43 -1.97
CA HIS A 85 -4.98 -13.78 -1.01
C HIS A 85 -4.44 -13.85 0.43
N LYS A 86 -3.83 -14.98 0.84
CA LYS A 86 -3.15 -15.09 2.13
C LYS A 86 -1.97 -14.10 2.25
N LEU A 87 -1.15 -14.00 1.21
CA LEU A 87 -0.02 -13.07 1.16
C LEU A 87 -0.47 -11.60 1.25
N LEU A 88 -1.47 -11.22 0.45
CA LEU A 88 -2.03 -9.86 0.44
C LEU A 88 -2.68 -9.51 1.79
N ASN A 89 -3.34 -10.48 2.43
CA ASN A 89 -3.91 -10.31 3.76
C ASN A 89 -2.83 -10.00 4.80
N HIS A 90 -1.75 -10.78 4.79
CA HIS A 90 -0.61 -10.58 5.69
C HIS A 90 0.01 -9.19 5.51
N PHE A 91 0.20 -8.75 4.26
CA PHE A 91 0.71 -7.40 4.00
C PHE A 91 -0.26 -6.32 4.44
N ALA A 92 -1.57 -6.47 4.24
CA ALA A 92 -2.54 -5.49 4.71
C ALA A 92 -2.45 -5.28 6.24
N GLU A 93 -2.33 -6.36 7.01
CA GLU A 93 -2.19 -6.30 8.47
C GLU A 93 -0.87 -5.66 8.91
N SER A 94 0.23 -6.01 8.23
CA SER A 94 1.56 -5.45 8.51
C SER A 94 1.65 -3.98 8.14
N ILE A 95 1.08 -3.58 7.00
CA ILE A 95 1.03 -2.19 6.55
C ILE A 95 0.19 -1.34 7.50
N ALA A 96 -0.97 -1.82 7.93
CA ALA A 96 -1.79 -1.10 8.92
C ALA A 96 -1.03 -0.91 10.24
N THR A 97 -0.36 -1.95 10.74
CA THR A 97 0.49 -1.88 11.93
C THR A 97 1.61 -0.85 11.76
N TYR A 98 2.24 -0.83 10.59
CA TYR A 98 3.33 0.09 10.30
C TYR A 98 2.85 1.55 10.16
N LEU A 99 1.70 1.77 9.53
CA LEU A 99 1.08 3.09 9.43
C LEU A 99 0.72 3.65 10.80
N ARG A 100 0.07 2.86 11.66
CA ARG A 100 -0.22 3.26 13.05
C ARG A 100 1.06 3.66 13.79
N TYR A 101 2.13 2.87 13.66
CA TYR A 101 3.43 3.21 14.24
C TYR A 101 4.00 4.54 13.71
N GLN A 102 3.89 4.81 12.40
CA GLN A 102 4.33 6.09 11.83
C GLN A 102 3.49 7.27 12.36
N ILE A 103 2.18 7.08 12.49
CA ILE A 103 1.25 8.09 13.06
C ILE A 103 1.62 8.39 14.51
N ASP A 104 1.78 7.34 15.32
CA ASP A 104 2.20 7.45 16.72
C ASP A 104 3.58 8.12 16.88
N SER A 105 4.41 8.03 15.85
CA SER A 105 5.75 8.63 15.81
C SER A 105 5.79 10.06 15.26
N GLY A 106 4.65 10.63 14.84
CA GLY A 106 4.54 12.03 14.43
C GLY A 106 4.09 12.29 12.99
N ALA A 107 3.78 11.25 12.20
CA ALA A 107 3.10 11.45 10.93
C ALA A 107 1.67 11.97 11.16
N GLN A 108 1.27 13.02 10.45
CA GLN A 108 -0.05 13.65 10.58
C GLN A 108 -1.02 13.22 9.49
N VAL A 109 -0.48 12.83 8.34
CA VAL A 109 -1.19 12.30 7.18
C VAL A 109 -0.38 11.09 6.72
N VAL A 110 -1.03 10.06 6.19
CA VAL A 110 -0.32 8.89 5.68
C VAL A 110 -0.68 8.60 4.23
N GLN A 111 0.31 8.24 3.43
CA GLN A 111 0.13 7.90 2.03
C GLN A 111 0.45 6.42 1.78
N MET A 112 -0.49 5.74 1.15
CA MET A 112 -0.33 4.39 0.62
C MET A 112 -0.11 4.46 -0.89
N PHE A 113 0.99 3.85 -1.34
CA PHE A 113 1.43 3.91 -2.73
C PHE A 113 1.31 2.54 -3.38
N ASP A 114 0.42 2.41 -4.36
CA ASP A 114 0.23 1.19 -5.14
C ASP A 114 0.72 1.39 -6.58
N SER A 115 2.04 1.45 -6.76
CA SER A 115 2.69 1.68 -8.05
C SER A 115 2.25 0.72 -9.14
N TRP A 116 1.83 -0.50 -8.77
CA TRP A 116 1.59 -1.59 -9.72
C TRP A 116 0.12 -1.95 -9.87
N ALA A 117 -0.79 -1.32 -9.13
CA ALA A 117 -2.21 -1.61 -9.26
C ALA A 117 -2.82 -1.07 -10.56
N GLY A 118 -2.23 -0.05 -11.19
CA GLY A 118 -2.65 0.43 -12.51
C GLY A 118 -2.41 -0.56 -13.65
N GLU A 119 -1.59 -1.60 -13.43
CA GLU A 119 -1.34 -2.69 -14.38
C GLU A 119 -2.37 -3.83 -14.29
N LEU A 120 -3.33 -3.74 -13.38
CA LEU A 120 -4.42 -4.69 -13.21
C LEU A 120 -5.59 -4.31 -14.11
N SER A 121 -6.31 -5.32 -14.62
CA SER A 121 -7.64 -5.06 -15.15
C SER A 121 -8.55 -4.56 -14.02
N PRO A 122 -9.65 -3.84 -14.32
CA PRO A 122 -10.55 -3.40 -13.26
C PRO A 122 -11.12 -4.54 -12.41
N ALA A 123 -11.36 -5.72 -13.01
CA ALA A 123 -11.82 -6.90 -12.27
C ALA A 123 -10.73 -7.50 -11.37
N ASP A 124 -9.49 -7.55 -11.85
CA ASP A 124 -8.36 -8.01 -11.03
C ASP A 124 -8.05 -7.02 -9.90
N TYR A 125 -8.21 -5.72 -10.13
CA TYR A 125 -8.08 -4.69 -9.10
C TYR A 125 -9.10 -4.87 -7.98
N ASP A 126 -10.37 -5.10 -8.35
CA ASP A 126 -11.46 -5.36 -7.40
C ASP A 126 -11.23 -6.64 -6.57
N THR A 127 -10.38 -7.56 -7.05
CA THR A 127 -10.08 -8.85 -6.40
C THR A 127 -8.79 -8.80 -5.56
N PHE A 128 -7.70 -8.25 -6.10
CA PHE A 128 -6.35 -8.41 -5.55
C PHE A 128 -5.76 -7.12 -4.97
N ALA A 129 -6.35 -5.95 -5.21
CA ALA A 129 -5.84 -4.69 -4.68
C ALA A 129 -6.85 -3.99 -3.76
N ALA A 130 -8.02 -3.62 -4.29
CA ALA A 130 -9.01 -2.80 -3.57
C ALA A 130 -9.42 -3.36 -2.21
N PRO A 131 -9.70 -4.68 -2.04
CA PRO A 131 -10.11 -5.22 -0.75
C PRO A 131 -9.02 -5.06 0.33
N TYR A 132 -7.76 -5.16 -0.07
CA TYR A 132 -6.62 -5.09 0.85
C TYR A 132 -6.24 -3.65 1.18
N GLN A 133 -6.37 -2.74 0.22
CA GLN A 133 -6.27 -1.30 0.47
C GLN A 133 -7.35 -0.86 1.46
N ARG A 134 -8.60 -1.28 1.24
CA ARG A 134 -9.72 -1.03 2.16
C ARG A 134 -9.47 -1.60 3.55
N LYS A 135 -8.98 -2.84 3.65
CA LYS A 135 -8.61 -3.44 4.94
C LYS A 135 -7.54 -2.62 5.67
N VAL A 136 -6.53 -2.11 4.97
CA VAL A 136 -5.51 -1.23 5.57
C VAL A 136 -6.17 0.02 6.17
N VAL A 137 -7.04 0.69 5.40
CA VAL A 137 -7.76 1.89 5.86
C VAL A 137 -8.62 1.58 7.08
N GLU A 138 -9.46 0.54 7.00
CA GLU A 138 -10.34 0.13 8.09
C GLU A 138 -9.56 -0.16 9.38
N LEU A 139 -8.45 -0.90 9.28
CA LEU A 139 -7.59 -1.16 10.42
C LEU A 139 -7.00 0.16 10.96
N VAL A 140 -6.35 0.99 10.15
CA VAL A 140 -5.76 2.26 10.64
C VAL A 140 -6.82 3.13 11.34
N LYS A 141 -7.99 3.29 10.74
CA LYS A 141 -9.09 4.12 11.28
C LYS A 141 -9.72 3.58 12.57
N GLN A 142 -9.58 2.30 12.90
CA GLN A 142 -10.03 1.75 14.19
C GLN A 142 -9.31 2.40 15.39
N THR A 143 -8.05 2.83 15.22
CA THR A 143 -7.25 3.43 16.29
C THR A 143 -6.95 4.90 16.04
N HIS A 144 -6.95 5.33 14.78
CA HIS A 144 -6.63 6.69 14.34
C HIS A 144 -7.71 7.21 13.38
N PRO A 145 -8.98 7.34 13.83
CA PRO A 145 -10.12 7.64 12.95
C PRO A 145 -9.96 8.97 12.19
N ASP A 146 -9.31 9.95 12.81
CA ASP A 146 -9.18 11.30 12.28
C ASP A 146 -7.94 11.50 11.40
N THR A 147 -7.02 10.52 11.33
CA THR A 147 -5.79 10.66 10.53
C THR A 147 -6.12 10.57 9.04
N PRO A 148 -5.83 11.59 8.22
CA PRO A 148 -6.12 11.53 6.80
C PRO A 148 -5.22 10.55 6.06
N MET A 149 -5.80 9.80 5.13
CA MET A 149 -5.13 8.79 4.32
C MET A 149 -5.22 9.14 2.83
N ILE A 150 -4.08 9.03 2.15
CA ILE A 150 -3.94 9.27 0.72
C ILE A 150 -3.70 7.94 0.01
N LEU A 151 -4.43 7.65 -1.06
CA LEU A 151 -4.09 6.58 -2.00
C LEU A 151 -3.51 7.17 -3.28
N TYR A 152 -2.34 6.68 -3.66
CA TYR A 152 -1.76 6.92 -4.99
C TYR A 152 -1.66 5.60 -5.75
N ILE A 153 -2.11 5.60 -7.01
CA ILE A 153 -1.90 4.51 -7.96
C ILE A 153 -1.35 5.13 -9.24
N SER A 154 -0.23 4.61 -9.73
CA SER A 154 0.32 5.02 -11.03
C SER A 154 -0.45 4.34 -12.15
N GLY A 155 -0.83 5.08 -13.20
CA GLY A 155 -1.61 4.54 -14.31
C GLY A 155 -3.05 4.24 -13.90
N SER A 156 -3.62 5.09 -13.04
CA SER A 156 -4.88 4.83 -12.34
C SER A 156 -6.15 5.07 -13.15
N ALA A 157 -6.03 5.63 -14.36
CA ALA A 157 -7.16 6.10 -15.15
C ALA A 157 -8.29 5.05 -15.31
N GLY A 158 -7.96 3.76 -15.43
CA GLY A 158 -8.95 2.67 -15.58
C GLY A 158 -9.63 2.21 -14.29
N VAL A 159 -9.13 2.61 -13.12
CA VAL A 159 -9.62 2.17 -11.80
C VAL A 159 -10.01 3.32 -10.88
N LEU A 160 -10.00 4.56 -11.38
CA LEU A 160 -10.18 5.78 -10.59
C LEU A 160 -11.44 5.78 -9.71
N GLU A 161 -12.60 5.44 -10.28
CA GLU A 161 -13.87 5.38 -9.54
C GLU A 161 -13.84 4.34 -8.41
N ARG A 162 -13.04 3.28 -8.59
CA ARG A 162 -12.88 2.21 -7.59
C ARG A 162 -11.96 2.64 -6.46
N MET A 163 -10.96 3.47 -6.75
CA MET A 163 -10.07 4.04 -5.73
C MET A 163 -10.87 4.84 -4.70
N GLY A 164 -11.83 5.66 -5.14
CA GLY A 164 -12.71 6.42 -4.24
C GLY A 164 -13.58 5.58 -3.31
N ARG A 165 -13.72 4.27 -3.56
CA ARG A 165 -14.50 3.33 -2.72
C ARG A 165 -13.68 2.59 -1.68
N THR A 166 -12.37 2.85 -1.61
CA THR A 166 -11.46 2.19 -0.66
C THR A 166 -11.54 2.77 0.76
N GLY A 167 -12.19 3.93 0.92
CA GLY A 167 -12.37 4.60 2.21
C GLY A 167 -11.25 5.59 2.58
N VAL A 168 -10.29 5.82 1.68
CA VAL A 168 -9.28 6.86 1.85
C VAL A 168 -9.89 8.26 1.75
N ASP A 169 -9.27 9.23 2.42
CA ASP A 169 -9.72 10.62 2.46
C ASP A 169 -9.29 11.40 1.20
N PHE A 170 -8.17 11.00 0.58
CA PHE A 170 -7.63 11.66 -0.61
C PHE A 170 -7.17 10.66 -1.68
N ILE A 171 -7.40 11.02 -2.94
CA ILE A 171 -6.82 10.35 -4.10
C ILE A 171 -5.75 11.25 -4.71
N SER A 172 -4.55 10.71 -4.90
CA SER A 172 -3.48 11.37 -5.63
C SER A 172 -3.46 10.88 -7.07
N LEU A 173 -3.64 11.81 -8.02
CA LEU A 173 -3.75 11.53 -9.45
C LEU A 173 -2.37 11.62 -10.13
N ASP A 174 -2.17 10.77 -11.14
CA ASP A 174 -1.07 10.91 -12.08
C ASP A 174 -1.48 11.80 -13.28
N TRP A 175 -0.50 12.19 -14.10
CA TRP A 175 -0.69 13.15 -15.19
C TRP A 175 -1.52 12.63 -16.38
N THR A 176 -1.86 11.33 -16.41
CA THR A 176 -2.66 10.75 -17.50
C THR A 176 -4.15 11.05 -17.37
N VAL A 177 -4.57 11.57 -16.21
CA VAL A 177 -5.93 11.99 -15.92
C VAL A 177 -5.93 13.52 -15.78
N ASP A 178 -6.76 14.19 -16.58
CA ASP A 178 -6.99 15.63 -16.38
C ASP A 178 -7.62 15.88 -15.00
N MET A 179 -7.25 16.96 -14.34
CA MET A 179 -7.73 17.26 -12.98
C MET A 179 -9.26 17.43 -12.95
N ALA A 180 -9.85 18.08 -13.94
CA ALA A 180 -11.31 18.27 -14.00
C ALA A 180 -12.03 16.93 -14.22
N ASP A 181 -11.51 16.08 -15.10
CA ASP A 181 -12.04 14.73 -15.31
C ASP A 181 -11.91 13.87 -14.04
N GLY A 182 -10.78 13.98 -13.33
CA GLY A 182 -10.55 13.29 -12.08
C GLY A 182 -11.57 13.68 -11.01
N CYS A 183 -11.78 14.98 -10.81
CA CYS A 183 -12.78 15.50 -9.89
C CYS A 183 -14.22 15.09 -10.27
N ALA A 184 -14.54 15.00 -11.56
CA ALA A 184 -15.88 14.63 -12.02
C ALA A 184 -16.19 13.13 -11.86
N ARG A 185 -15.18 12.27 -11.87
CA ARG A 185 -15.33 10.80 -11.82
C ARG A 185 -15.29 10.23 -10.40
N LEU A 186 -14.60 10.90 -9.48
CA LEU A 186 -14.51 10.46 -8.09
C LEU A 186 -15.85 10.70 -7.35
N PRO A 187 -16.27 9.77 -6.48
CA PRO A 187 -17.55 9.84 -5.76
C PRO A 187 -17.58 10.89 -4.65
#